data_AF-A0A1A7XZ88-F1
#
_entry.id   AF-A0A1A7XZ88-F1
#
_cell.length_a   1.000
_cell.length_b   1.000
_cell.length_c   1.000
_cell.angle_alpha   90.00
_cell.angle_beta   90.00
_cell.angle_gamma   90.00
#
_symmetry.space_group_name_H-M   'P 1'
#
loop_
_entity.id
_entity.type
_entity.pdbx_description
1 polymer ?
#
loop_
_entity_poly.entity_id
_entity_poly.type
_entity_poly.pdbx_seq_one_letter_code
_entity_poly.pdbx_strand_id
1 'polypeptide(L)'
;MASKERLYEVWMLYCSKRDPDYFKKWLEIFIGSYEQCLDVDFEKPLSRPEEVPPVLTLLPDNILQVLRHQLLQCVQKASDGLEPEQQNLALLLLKFLIIICRNLSNVEEIGTCSYINHIITMTTLYIQQLKSRTKEKEMMDQSQAEDFVRHALAFCESLYDPYRNWRHRTSGEQLGSVERSRQKYKAAPLTVEFVPFFYQCFQESEHLKESLKCCLLHLFGAIVAGDQRNALLAISPATMEVLMRVLADGYMGNTSSDETEDWDSEAVSPMALLTLGCLREVVQCLLASSSDQRQVEIVSVLENYFKLLNSDPAVVISARQQQQQQAKGRVPSLGRHWECRFVALQVHMLDTIRDMFLCSDRPVLQAIFLNSNCFEHLIRLLQNSKLVNARCTTADKDQKDITNNRLQTEGDAQVFQGRLDSLAVATIKALTTVMHKSPAAKEVFKERIGYNHLYEVLISLNQPSRHLLKELMNMAVEGEHTSVGLLGISNVEPLLLLVQWLPELDSPELQLFTADWLRRLSCLNRQTRATCVNAAMVMRALVALERHERLHRACAE
;
A
#
# COMPACT_ATOMS: atom_id res chain seq x y z
N MET A 1 19.08 33.29 22.61
CA MET A 1 18.94 34.77 22.66
C MET A 1 19.73 35.44 21.54
N ALA A 2 21.02 35.15 21.35
CA ALA A 2 21.84 35.74 20.27
C ALA A 2 21.36 35.51 18.81
N SER A 3 20.59 34.44 18.53
CA SER A 3 20.05 34.18 17.19
C SER A 3 18.89 35.11 16.80
N LYS A 4 18.02 35.47 17.75
CA LYS A 4 16.83 36.31 17.49
C LYS A 4 17.19 37.77 17.24
N GLU A 5 18.13 38.32 18.00
CA GLU A 5 18.66 39.68 17.81
C GLU A 5 19.36 39.80 16.46
N ARG A 6 20.18 38.81 16.11
CA ARG A 6 20.85 38.74 14.82
C ARG A 6 19.89 38.62 13.63
N LEU A 7 18.79 37.86 13.77
CA LEU A 7 17.73 37.80 12.76
C LEU A 7 17.05 39.16 12.55
N TYR A 8 16.80 39.90 13.63
CA TYR A 8 16.21 41.23 13.54
C TYR A 8 17.15 42.24 12.85
N GLU A 9 18.42 42.25 13.22
CA GLU A 9 19.43 43.13 12.61
C GLU A 9 19.58 42.88 11.10
N VAL A 10 19.69 41.62 10.68
CA VAL A 10 19.84 41.27 9.26
C VAL A 10 18.57 41.61 8.47
N TRP A 11 17.39 41.44 9.07
CA TRP A 11 16.13 41.85 8.45
C TRP A 11 16.04 43.36 8.25
N MET A 12 16.43 44.15 9.25
CA MET A 12 16.46 45.62 9.14
C MET A 12 17.42 46.08 8.05
N LEU A 13 18.59 45.44 7.92
CA LEU A 13 19.53 45.70 6.83
C LEU A 13 18.94 45.39 5.45
N TYR A 14 18.18 44.29 5.32
CA TYR A 14 17.44 44.00 4.10
C TYR A 14 16.40 45.09 3.79
N CYS A 15 15.59 45.51 4.77
CA CYS A 15 14.60 46.57 4.58
C CYS A 15 15.23 47.90 4.17
N SER A 16 16.38 48.27 4.74
CA SER A 16 17.08 49.51 4.44
C SER A 16 17.81 49.50 3.09
N LYS A 17 18.50 48.39 2.75
CA LYS A 17 19.36 48.31 1.55
C LYS A 17 18.68 47.66 0.34
N ARG A 18 17.59 46.91 0.54
CA ARG A 18 16.88 46.10 -0.48
C ARG A 18 17.76 45.14 -1.28
N ASP A 19 18.86 44.69 -0.68
CA ASP A 19 19.82 43.81 -1.31
C ASP A 19 19.47 42.34 -1.00
N PRO A 20 19.27 41.48 -2.04
CA PRO A 20 18.86 40.09 -1.87
C PRO A 20 19.84 39.23 -1.06
N ASP A 21 21.11 39.61 -0.95
CA ASP A 21 22.11 38.85 -0.19
C ASP A 21 21.84 38.88 1.33
N TYR A 22 21.34 40.01 1.85
CA TYR A 22 20.93 40.09 3.26
C TYR A 22 19.71 39.21 3.53
N PHE A 23 18.80 39.10 2.56
CA PHE A 23 17.64 38.22 2.69
C PHE A 23 18.03 36.75 2.67
N LYS A 24 18.94 36.35 1.76
CA LYS A 24 19.51 35.00 1.74
C LYS A 24 20.18 34.65 3.08
N LYS A 25 21.00 35.57 3.60
CA LYS A 25 21.66 35.41 4.90
C LYS A 25 20.67 35.31 6.06
N TRP A 26 19.57 36.05 6.00
CA TRP A 26 18.48 35.94 6.97
C TRP A 26 17.84 34.54 6.96
N LEU A 27 17.54 34.01 5.76
CA LEU A 27 16.99 32.65 5.59
C LEU A 27 17.94 31.59 6.14
N GLU A 28 19.24 31.68 5.85
CA GLU A 28 20.26 30.74 6.34
C GLU A 28 20.33 30.72 7.88
N ILE A 29 20.33 31.89 8.53
CA ILE A 29 20.34 31.99 9.99
C ILE A 29 19.05 31.42 10.59
N PHE A 30 17.90 31.67 9.96
CA PHE A 30 16.62 31.15 10.42
C PHE A 30 16.56 29.63 10.30
N ILE A 31 16.90 29.10 9.13
CA ILE A 31 16.91 27.65 8.86
C ILE A 31 17.87 26.93 9.81
N GLY A 32 19.07 27.48 10.01
CA GLY A 32 20.04 26.91 10.95
C GLY A 32 19.56 26.91 12.41
N SER A 33 18.60 27.77 12.77
CA SER A 33 18.01 27.78 14.12
C SER A 33 16.94 26.69 14.31
N TYR A 34 16.35 26.17 13.23
CA TYR A 34 15.25 25.19 13.27
C TYR A 34 15.52 23.98 12.36
N GLU A 35 16.79 23.62 12.14
CA GLU A 35 17.17 22.56 11.22
C GLU A 35 16.55 21.20 11.61
N GLN A 36 16.36 20.96 12.91
CA GLN A 36 15.70 19.75 13.42
C GLN A 36 14.22 19.64 13.00
N CYS A 37 13.58 20.74 12.58
CA CYS A 37 12.20 20.76 12.08
C CYS A 37 12.10 20.43 10.57
N LEU A 38 13.23 20.40 9.86
CA LEU A 38 13.31 19.97 8.46
C LEU A 38 13.36 18.45 8.36
N ASP A 39 12.17 17.86 8.32
CA ASP A 39 12.03 16.44 8.06
C ASP A 39 11.47 16.22 6.64
N VAL A 40 12.41 15.95 5.73
CA VAL A 40 12.21 15.79 4.28
C VAL A 40 12.26 14.31 3.87
N ASP A 41 12.70 13.44 4.77
CA ASP A 41 12.78 12.01 4.54
C ASP A 41 11.44 11.36 4.92
N PHE A 42 10.75 10.83 3.92
CA PHE A 42 9.44 10.20 4.11
C PHE A 42 9.51 8.86 4.83
N GLU A 43 10.67 8.20 4.82
CA GLU A 43 10.89 6.86 5.38
C GLU A 43 11.41 6.91 6.81
N LYS A 44 11.89 8.08 7.27
CA LYS A 44 12.40 8.26 8.62
C LYS A 44 11.25 8.23 9.65
N PRO A 45 11.42 7.52 10.79
CA PRO A 45 10.43 7.53 11.86
C PRO A 45 10.20 8.93 12.41
N LEU A 46 8.96 9.22 12.76
CA LEU A 46 8.51 10.54 13.21
C LEU A 46 9.27 10.99 14.46
N SER A 47 10.18 11.97 14.31
CA SER A 47 10.77 12.68 15.44
C SER A 47 9.85 13.82 15.86
N ARG A 48 9.43 13.83 17.14
CA ARG A 48 8.76 15.02 17.70
C ARG A 48 9.78 16.16 17.77
N PRO A 49 9.55 17.30 17.11
CA PRO A 49 10.47 18.44 17.23
C PRO A 49 10.45 18.93 18.69
N GLU A 50 11.64 19.05 19.30
CA GLU A 50 11.79 19.58 20.67
C GLU A 50 11.47 21.09 20.74
N GLU A 51 11.67 21.82 19.64
CA GLU A 51 11.43 23.24 19.53
C GLU A 51 10.37 23.54 18.45
N VAL A 52 9.26 24.17 18.84
CA VAL A 52 8.18 24.53 17.92
C VAL A 52 8.55 25.82 17.18
N PRO A 53 8.52 25.85 15.84
CA PRO A 53 8.80 27.06 15.09
C PRO A 53 7.80 28.19 15.39
N PRO A 54 8.20 29.46 15.16
CA PRO A 54 7.40 30.62 15.55
C PRO A 54 6.07 30.70 14.78
N VAL A 55 5.05 31.26 15.44
CA VAL A 55 3.80 31.67 14.78
C VAL A 55 4.10 32.81 13.79
N LEU A 56 3.38 32.89 12.68
CA LEU A 56 3.58 33.92 11.64
C LEU A 56 3.61 35.36 12.21
N THR A 57 2.84 35.64 13.26
CA THR A 57 2.79 36.96 13.93
C THR A 57 4.10 37.37 14.61
N LEU A 58 5.01 36.43 14.85
CA LEU A 58 6.34 36.68 15.45
C LEU A 58 7.43 36.86 14.39
N LEU A 59 7.10 36.67 13.12
CA LEU A 59 8.00 36.91 12.01
C LEU A 59 7.90 38.36 11.54
N PRO A 60 8.91 38.85 10.79
CA PRO A 60 8.89 40.23 10.33
C PRO A 60 7.72 40.53 9.39
N ASP A 61 7.16 41.74 9.50
CA ASP A 61 6.08 42.20 8.64
C ASP A 61 6.48 42.12 7.16
N ASN A 62 5.53 41.71 6.30
CA ASN A 62 5.70 41.50 4.86
C ASN A 62 6.63 40.35 4.44
N ILE A 63 7.16 39.52 5.36
CA ILE A 63 7.99 38.36 5.00
C ILE A 63 7.33 37.46 3.96
N LEU A 64 6.03 37.19 4.12
CA LEU A 64 5.24 36.40 3.17
C LEU A 64 5.17 37.06 1.78
N GLN A 65 5.02 38.37 1.72
CA GLN A 65 5.01 39.09 0.44
C GLN A 65 6.38 39.03 -0.24
N VAL A 66 7.46 39.16 0.53
CA VAL A 66 8.85 39.05 0.03
C VAL A 66 9.10 37.64 -0.52
N LEU A 67 8.73 36.58 0.21
CA LEU A 67 8.81 35.20 -0.25
C LEU A 67 8.06 35.00 -1.57
N ARG A 68 6.86 35.59 -1.70
CA ARG A 68 6.02 35.45 -2.89
C ARG A 68 6.71 36.03 -4.11
N HIS A 69 7.28 37.22 -3.94
CA HIS A 69 7.97 37.92 -5.01
C HIS A 69 9.23 37.17 -5.42
N GLN A 70 10.02 36.69 -4.46
CA GLN A 70 11.25 35.93 -4.73
C GLN A 70 10.95 34.58 -5.39
N LEU A 71 9.95 33.83 -4.92
CA LEU A 71 9.51 32.59 -5.56
C LEU A 71 9.03 32.82 -6.99
N LEU A 72 8.26 33.89 -7.24
CA LEU A 72 7.80 34.23 -8.58
C LEU A 72 8.99 34.54 -9.51
N GLN A 73 9.99 35.27 -9.03
CA GLN A 73 11.22 35.54 -9.80
C GLN A 73 11.97 34.24 -10.12
N CYS A 74 12.05 33.29 -9.18
CA CYS A 74 12.65 31.98 -9.43
C CYS A 74 11.89 31.21 -10.52
N VAL A 75 10.54 31.25 -10.52
CA VAL A 75 9.72 30.57 -11.55
C VAL A 75 9.91 31.21 -12.93
N GLN A 76 9.90 32.54 -13.00
CA GLN A 76 10.05 33.26 -14.27
C GLN A 76 11.40 33.01 -14.93
N LYS A 77 12.46 32.85 -14.14
CA LYS A 77 13.80 32.54 -14.65
C LYS A 77 14.02 31.04 -14.89
N ALA A 78 13.11 30.20 -14.40
CA ALA A 78 13.24 28.75 -14.57
C ALA A 78 13.05 28.27 -16.01
N SER A 79 12.31 29.02 -16.82
CA SER A 79 12.15 28.76 -18.26
C SER A 79 13.44 28.95 -19.06
N ASP A 80 14.35 29.80 -18.58
CA ASP A 80 15.52 30.25 -19.34
C ASP A 80 16.80 29.47 -18.99
N GLY A 81 16.70 28.50 -18.09
CA GLY A 81 17.82 27.76 -17.52
C GLY A 81 18.18 28.30 -16.14
N LEU A 82 18.00 27.48 -15.10
CA LEU A 82 18.22 27.90 -13.71
C LEU A 82 19.71 28.02 -13.39
N GLU A 83 20.17 29.25 -13.16
CA GLU A 83 21.46 29.52 -12.53
C GLU A 83 21.55 28.85 -11.14
N PRO A 84 22.70 28.27 -10.75
CA PRO A 84 22.85 27.52 -9.50
C PRO A 84 22.54 28.37 -8.25
N GLU A 85 22.77 29.68 -8.31
CA GLU A 85 22.42 30.62 -7.23
C GLU A 85 20.91 30.74 -7.02
N GLN A 86 20.13 30.72 -8.10
CA GLN A 86 18.66 30.78 -8.04
C GLN A 86 18.06 29.46 -7.59
N GLN A 87 18.68 28.33 -7.97
CA GLN A 87 18.30 27.01 -7.44
C GLN A 87 18.49 26.96 -5.92
N ASN A 88 19.63 27.47 -5.43
CA ASN A 88 19.91 27.53 -3.99
C ASN A 88 18.93 28.46 -3.26
N LEU A 89 18.63 29.64 -3.83
CA LEU A 89 17.63 30.55 -3.24
C LEU A 89 16.24 29.89 -3.19
N ALA A 90 15.79 29.23 -4.27
CA ALA A 90 14.52 28.53 -4.30
C ALA A 90 14.44 27.42 -3.23
N LEU A 91 15.53 26.68 -3.03
CA LEU A 91 15.64 25.66 -1.98
C LEU A 91 15.58 26.26 -0.58
N LEU A 92 16.26 27.38 -0.32
CA LEU A 92 16.18 28.09 0.97
C LEU A 92 14.76 28.59 1.27
N LEU A 93 14.08 29.15 0.27
CA LEU A 93 12.67 29.59 0.40
C LEU A 93 11.76 28.43 0.77
N LEU A 94 11.98 27.26 0.16
CA LEU A 94 11.21 26.06 0.40
C LEU A 94 11.46 25.48 1.79
N LYS A 95 12.73 25.38 2.21
CA LYS A 95 13.11 24.97 3.57
C LYS A 95 12.46 25.86 4.63
N PHE A 96 12.48 27.18 4.42
CA PHE A 96 11.81 28.12 5.30
C PHE A 96 10.30 27.85 5.41
N LEU A 97 9.62 27.65 4.28
CA LEU A 97 8.18 27.34 4.26
C LEU A 97 7.85 26.02 4.98
N ILE A 98 8.65 24.97 4.80
CA ILE A 98 8.50 23.69 5.51
C ILE A 98 8.58 23.92 7.02
N ILE A 99 9.60 24.62 7.49
CA ILE A 99 9.81 24.90 8.92
C ILE A 99 8.59 25.62 9.51
N ILE A 100 8.08 26.65 8.83
CA ILE A 100 6.96 27.42 9.38
C ILE A 100 5.66 26.61 9.40
N CYS A 101 5.45 25.72 8.42
CA CYS A 101 4.29 24.82 8.41
C CYS A 101 4.32 23.77 9.51
N ARG A 102 5.48 23.51 10.16
CA ARG A 102 5.55 22.63 11.34
C ARG A 102 4.79 23.21 12.53
N ASN A 103 4.59 24.52 12.56
CA ASN A 103 3.63 25.12 13.47
C ASN A 103 2.25 25.13 12.80
N LEU A 104 1.37 24.26 13.31
CA LEU A 104 0.07 23.95 12.70
C LEU A 104 -0.86 25.17 12.55
N SER A 105 -0.68 26.22 13.36
CA SER A 105 -1.47 27.46 13.22
C SER A 105 -1.19 28.21 11.93
N ASN A 106 -0.02 28.00 11.32
CA ASN A 106 0.42 28.75 10.14
C ASN A 106 -0.08 28.12 8.84
N VAL A 107 -0.53 26.85 8.87
CA VAL A 107 -0.84 26.06 7.68
C VAL A 107 -1.96 26.67 6.84
N GLU A 108 -3.04 27.11 7.48
CA GLU A 108 -4.20 27.68 6.77
C GLU A 108 -3.81 28.99 6.03
N GLU A 109 -3.09 29.88 6.71
CA GLU A 109 -2.62 31.15 6.12
C GLU A 109 -1.65 30.91 4.95
N ILE A 110 -0.68 30.01 5.11
CA ILE A 110 0.28 29.68 4.04
C ILE A 110 -0.44 28.98 2.87
N GLY A 111 -1.42 28.13 3.18
CA GLY A 111 -2.23 27.40 2.21
C GLY A 111 -3.05 28.30 1.28
N THR A 112 -3.49 29.47 1.77
CA THR A 112 -4.22 30.45 0.94
C THR A 112 -3.32 31.26 0.01
N CYS A 113 -2.01 31.24 0.23
CA CYS A 113 -1.07 32.00 -0.57
C CYS A 113 -0.75 31.31 -1.90
N SER A 114 -0.40 32.09 -2.94
CA SER A 114 -0.12 31.56 -4.28
C SER A 114 1.20 30.78 -4.40
N TYR A 115 1.89 30.48 -3.30
CA TYR A 115 3.18 29.78 -3.30
C TYR A 115 3.07 28.38 -3.89
N ILE A 116 1.99 27.68 -3.55
CA ILE A 116 1.77 26.29 -3.92
C ILE A 116 1.82 26.13 -5.44
N ASN A 117 1.14 27.01 -6.18
CA ASN A 117 1.12 26.95 -7.63
C ASN A 117 2.52 27.17 -8.21
N HIS A 118 3.26 28.17 -7.70
CA HIS A 118 4.65 28.41 -8.12
C HIS A 118 5.56 27.21 -7.83
N ILE A 119 5.42 26.58 -6.66
CA ILE A 119 6.22 25.42 -6.25
C ILE A 119 5.87 24.20 -7.11
N ILE A 120 4.59 23.95 -7.39
CA ILE A 120 4.18 22.85 -8.28
C ILE A 120 4.73 23.07 -9.69
N THR A 121 4.60 24.26 -10.26
CA THR A 121 5.16 24.57 -11.59
C THR A 121 6.68 24.31 -11.62
N MET A 122 7.42 24.79 -10.63
CA MET A 122 8.86 24.53 -10.52
C MET A 122 9.17 23.04 -10.40
N THR A 123 8.42 22.33 -9.57
CA THR A 123 8.59 20.88 -9.35
C THR A 123 8.35 20.11 -10.64
N THR A 124 7.32 20.46 -11.42
CA THR A 124 7.04 19.89 -12.74
C THR A 124 8.22 20.08 -13.68
N LEU A 125 8.78 21.29 -13.75
CA LEU A 125 9.94 21.59 -14.61
C LEU A 125 11.18 20.78 -14.19
N TYR A 126 11.46 20.69 -12.89
CA TYR A 126 12.58 19.86 -12.40
C TYR A 126 12.37 18.38 -12.68
N ILE A 127 11.16 17.84 -12.51
CA ILE A 127 10.86 16.44 -12.84
C ILE A 127 11.04 16.18 -14.35
N GLN A 128 10.60 17.10 -15.21
CA GLN A 128 10.84 16.99 -16.65
C GLN A 128 12.34 17.02 -17.01
N GLN A 129 13.13 17.87 -16.34
CA GLN A 129 14.58 17.91 -16.49
C GLN A 129 15.26 16.62 -16.00
N LEU A 130 14.75 16.00 -14.94
CA LEU A 130 15.26 14.73 -14.43
C LEU A 130 14.95 13.58 -15.41
N LYS A 131 13.77 13.57 -16.03
CA LYS A 131 13.37 12.57 -17.02
C LYS A 131 14.19 12.63 -18.31
N SER A 132 14.66 13.82 -18.73
CA SER A 132 15.40 14.00 -19.98
C SER A 132 16.91 13.72 -19.89
N ARG A 133 17.46 13.54 -18.68
CA ARG A 133 18.89 13.21 -18.47
C ARG A 133 19.11 11.70 -18.51
N THR A 134 19.57 11.17 -19.64
CA THR A 134 19.83 9.72 -19.84
C THR A 134 21.26 9.30 -19.44
N LYS A 135 21.35 8.24 -18.61
CA LYS A 135 22.46 7.29 -18.29
C LYS A 135 23.91 7.72 -18.02
N GLU A 136 24.47 8.80 -18.57
CA GLU A 136 25.92 9.09 -18.40
C GLU A 136 26.27 9.89 -17.13
N LYS A 137 25.28 10.34 -16.35
CA LYS A 137 25.47 11.13 -15.12
C LYS A 137 24.86 10.51 -13.86
N GLU A 138 24.61 9.20 -13.86
CA GLU A 138 24.05 8.51 -12.68
C GLU A 138 25.07 8.35 -11.53
N MET A 139 26.36 8.56 -11.79
CA MET A 139 27.45 8.23 -10.85
C MET A 139 27.92 9.38 -9.93
N MET A 140 27.19 10.49 -9.83
CA MET A 140 27.42 11.49 -8.78
C MET A 140 26.11 11.84 -8.06
N ASP A 141 26.21 11.87 -6.75
CA ASP A 141 25.20 12.19 -5.74
C ASP A 141 24.14 13.23 -6.13
N GLN A 142 22.93 13.00 -5.59
CA GLN A 142 21.82 13.95 -5.41
C GLN A 142 21.94 15.25 -6.21
N SER A 143 21.39 15.26 -7.43
CA SER A 143 21.31 16.52 -8.17
C SER A 143 20.50 17.55 -7.37
N GLN A 144 20.91 18.83 -7.36
CA GLN A 144 20.17 19.90 -6.68
C GLN A 144 18.68 19.96 -7.08
N ALA A 145 18.35 19.52 -8.30
CA ALA A 145 16.98 19.33 -8.77
C ALA A 145 16.22 18.24 -8.00
N GLU A 146 16.85 17.11 -7.74
CA GLU A 146 16.27 16.01 -6.95
C GLU A 146 16.03 16.44 -5.50
N ASP A 147 16.97 17.18 -4.91
CA ASP A 147 16.83 17.73 -3.57
C ASP A 147 15.67 18.73 -3.49
N PHE A 148 15.56 19.64 -4.46
CA PHE A 148 14.43 20.57 -4.57
C PHE A 148 13.09 19.84 -4.67
N VAL A 149 12.99 18.81 -5.53
CA VAL A 149 11.75 18.03 -5.68
C VAL A 149 11.37 17.36 -4.36
N ARG A 150 12.30 16.73 -3.63
CA ARG A 150 11.99 16.13 -2.33
C ARG A 150 11.48 17.16 -1.32
N HIS A 151 12.14 18.31 -1.22
CA HIS A 151 11.70 19.40 -0.36
C HIS A 151 10.32 19.94 -0.77
N ALA A 152 10.02 19.97 -2.07
CA ALA A 152 8.73 20.45 -2.56
C ALA A 152 7.59 19.51 -2.18
N LEU A 153 7.82 18.21 -2.32
CA LEU A 153 6.87 17.18 -1.90
C LEU A 153 6.68 17.20 -0.38
N ALA A 154 7.73 17.37 0.42
CA ALA A 154 7.65 17.48 1.88
C ALA A 154 6.92 18.76 2.34
N PHE A 155 7.07 19.87 1.59
CA PHE A 155 6.27 21.07 1.81
C PHE A 155 4.79 20.82 1.56
N CYS A 156 4.44 20.19 0.42
CA CYS A 156 3.07 19.83 0.11
C CYS A 156 2.48 18.86 1.16
N GLU A 157 3.23 17.88 1.65
CA GLU A 157 2.81 17.00 2.74
C GLU A 157 2.48 17.81 4.00
N SER A 158 3.32 18.79 4.35
CA SER A 158 3.12 19.62 5.55
C SER A 158 1.86 20.50 5.47
N LEU A 159 1.43 20.85 4.25
CA LEU A 159 0.22 21.60 4.01
C LEU A 159 -1.04 20.71 4.00
N TYR A 160 -0.95 19.54 3.35
CA TYR A 160 -2.10 18.68 3.09
C TYR A 160 -2.34 17.61 4.15
N ASP A 161 -1.33 17.25 4.93
CA ASP A 161 -1.41 16.37 6.09
C ASP A 161 -0.62 16.94 7.28
N PRO A 162 -1.10 18.01 7.94
CA PRO A 162 -0.35 18.71 8.97
C PRO A 162 0.03 17.82 10.16
N TYR A 163 -0.79 16.81 10.46
CA TYR A 163 -0.56 15.85 11.54
C TYR A 163 0.19 14.61 11.10
N ARG A 164 0.55 14.49 9.81
CA ARG A 164 1.22 13.32 9.23
C ARG A 164 0.48 12.02 9.52
N ASN A 165 -0.84 12.07 9.43
CA ASN A 165 -1.74 10.93 9.57
C ASN A 165 -1.31 9.77 8.66
N TRP A 166 -0.83 10.07 7.45
CA TRP A 166 -0.33 9.06 6.52
C TRP A 166 0.90 8.33 7.06
N ARG A 167 1.92 9.06 7.55
CA ARG A 167 3.15 8.46 8.08
C ARG A 167 2.89 7.57 9.29
N HIS A 168 2.00 7.99 10.20
CA HIS A 168 1.59 7.14 11.33
C HIS A 168 1.01 5.80 10.83
N ARG A 169 0.14 5.84 9.81
CA ARG A 169 -0.47 4.62 9.26
C ARG A 169 0.49 3.73 8.50
N THR A 170 1.46 4.28 7.77
CA THR A 170 2.50 3.47 7.11
C THR A 170 3.44 2.83 8.13
N SER A 171 3.57 3.43 9.31
CA SER A 171 4.34 2.89 10.45
C SER A 171 3.58 1.82 11.25
N GLY A 172 2.32 1.52 10.89
CA GLY A 172 1.46 0.60 11.63
C GLY A 172 0.76 1.21 12.85
N GLU A 173 0.92 2.52 13.10
CA GLU A 173 0.23 3.24 14.16
C GLU A 173 -1.17 3.68 13.68
N GLN A 174 -2.21 3.01 14.17
CA GLN A 174 -3.59 3.36 13.83
C GLN A 174 -4.14 4.39 14.81
N LEU A 175 -4.16 5.66 14.40
CA LEU A 175 -4.93 6.70 15.08
C LEU A 175 -6.43 6.43 14.95
N GLY A 176 -7.11 6.38 16.09
CA GLY A 176 -8.56 6.13 16.15
C GLY A 176 -9.36 7.29 15.56
N SER A 177 -10.60 7.02 15.11
CA SER A 177 -11.53 8.05 14.61
C SER A 177 -11.73 9.21 15.61
N VAL A 178 -11.72 8.90 16.92
CA VAL A 178 -11.82 9.89 18.00
C VAL A 178 -10.61 10.82 18.05
N GLU A 179 -9.40 10.30 17.82
CA GLU A 179 -8.17 11.11 17.84
C GLU A 179 -8.11 12.05 16.64
N ARG A 180 -8.62 11.61 15.48
CA ARG A 180 -8.80 12.49 14.31
C ARG A 180 -9.81 13.59 14.56
N SER A 181 -10.94 13.29 15.20
CA SER A 181 -11.95 14.31 15.52
C SER A 181 -11.44 15.40 16.49
N ARG A 182 -10.33 15.15 17.20
CA ARG A 182 -9.67 16.10 18.10
C ARG A 182 -8.64 17.00 17.41
N GLN A 183 -8.37 16.78 16.12
CA GLN A 183 -7.45 17.62 15.35
C GLN A 183 -8.05 19.01 15.13
N LYS A 184 -7.42 20.02 15.73
CA LYS A 184 -7.94 21.40 15.78
C LYS A 184 -7.71 22.18 14.48
N TYR A 185 -6.50 22.10 13.95
CA TYR A 185 -6.08 22.75 12.70
C TYR A 185 -6.47 21.90 11.50
N LYS A 186 -6.86 22.54 10.40
CA LYS A 186 -7.23 21.86 9.14
C LYS A 186 -6.09 21.91 8.13
N ALA A 187 -6.11 20.97 7.19
CA ALA A 187 -5.21 21.01 6.05
C ALA A 187 -5.53 22.20 5.12
N ALA A 188 -4.53 22.67 4.40
CA ALA A 188 -4.70 23.66 3.35
C ALA A 188 -5.58 23.10 2.20
N PRO A 189 -6.37 23.93 1.50
CA PRO A 189 -7.17 23.46 0.37
C PRO A 189 -6.28 22.94 -0.78
N LEU A 190 -6.64 21.80 -1.35
CA LEU A 190 -5.92 21.20 -2.47
C LEU A 190 -6.00 22.10 -3.71
N THR A 191 -4.85 22.32 -4.34
CA THR A 191 -4.78 23.04 -5.62
C THR A 191 -5.30 22.19 -6.77
N VAL A 192 -5.97 22.84 -7.74
CA VAL A 192 -6.49 22.19 -8.95
C VAL A 192 -5.39 21.61 -9.84
N GLU A 193 -4.15 22.11 -9.71
CA GLU A 193 -2.99 21.65 -10.48
C GLU A 193 -2.44 20.29 -10.01
N PHE A 194 -2.87 19.81 -8.84
CA PHE A 194 -2.30 18.57 -8.26
C PHE A 194 -2.57 17.33 -9.11
N VAL A 195 -3.81 17.12 -9.56
CA VAL A 195 -4.18 15.92 -10.33
C VAL A 195 -3.43 15.87 -11.68
N PRO A 196 -3.39 16.94 -12.49
CA PRO A 196 -2.56 16.98 -13.69
C PRO A 196 -1.07 16.76 -13.40
N PHE A 197 -0.54 17.40 -12.35
CA PHE A 197 0.85 17.24 -11.93
C PHE A 197 1.17 15.78 -11.59
N PHE A 198 0.37 15.14 -10.75
CA PHE A 198 0.57 13.77 -10.31
C PHE A 198 0.52 12.81 -11.51
N TYR A 199 -0.47 12.97 -12.38
CA TYR A 199 -0.58 12.17 -13.60
C TYR A 199 0.65 12.32 -14.51
N GLN A 200 1.10 13.56 -14.76
CA GLN A 200 2.27 13.85 -15.58
C GLN A 200 3.57 13.29 -14.99
N CYS A 201 3.70 13.23 -13.65
CA CYS A 201 4.86 12.64 -13.00
C CYS A 201 5.01 11.15 -13.34
N PHE A 202 3.91 10.41 -13.46
CA PHE A 202 3.91 8.98 -13.78
C PHE A 202 3.73 8.67 -15.28
N GLN A 203 3.55 9.68 -16.13
CA GLN A 203 3.65 9.53 -17.59
C GLN A 203 5.13 9.39 -17.99
N GLU A 204 5.48 8.42 -18.85
CA GLU A 204 6.88 8.12 -19.24
C GLU A 204 7.79 7.86 -18.01
N SER A 205 7.24 7.12 -17.03
CA SER A 205 7.85 6.99 -15.70
C SER A 205 9.18 6.22 -15.65
N GLU A 206 9.58 5.53 -16.72
CA GLU A 206 10.82 4.73 -16.76
C GLU A 206 12.07 5.56 -16.43
N HIS A 207 12.05 6.87 -16.68
CA HIS A 207 13.19 7.76 -16.48
C HIS A 207 13.23 8.44 -15.09
N LEU A 208 12.20 8.27 -14.26
CA LEU A 208 12.18 8.86 -12.91
C LEU A 208 12.69 7.86 -11.87
N LYS A 209 13.61 8.28 -11.00
CA LYS A 209 14.13 7.46 -9.89
C LYS A 209 12.99 6.92 -9.02
N GLU A 210 13.14 5.67 -8.58
CA GLU A 210 12.15 4.98 -7.76
C GLU A 210 11.84 5.71 -6.44
N SER A 211 12.85 6.24 -5.76
CA SER A 211 12.68 6.99 -4.52
C SER A 211 11.80 8.23 -4.67
N LEU A 212 11.86 8.94 -5.81
CA LEU A 212 10.99 10.08 -6.09
C LEU A 212 9.55 9.64 -6.37
N LYS A 213 9.35 8.51 -7.05
CA LYS A 213 8.02 7.91 -7.24
C LYS A 213 7.40 7.52 -5.89
N CYS A 214 8.19 6.95 -4.97
CA CYS A 214 7.76 6.67 -3.60
C CYS A 214 7.36 7.97 -2.88
N CYS A 215 8.15 9.04 -2.97
CA CYS A 215 7.80 10.34 -2.37
C CYS A 215 6.46 10.89 -2.92
N LEU A 216 6.19 10.73 -4.22
CA LEU A 216 4.92 11.12 -4.84
C LEU A 216 3.74 10.29 -4.31
N LEU A 217 3.93 8.98 -4.11
CA LEU A 217 2.91 8.12 -3.50
C LEU A 217 2.68 8.49 -2.03
N HIS A 218 3.73 8.80 -1.28
CA HIS A 218 3.58 9.31 0.08
C HIS A 218 2.78 10.62 0.11
N LEU A 219 3.06 11.54 -0.81
CA LEU A 219 2.29 12.78 -0.92
C LEU A 219 0.82 12.51 -1.26
N PHE A 220 0.53 11.59 -2.19
CA PHE A 220 -0.86 11.21 -2.49
C PHE A 220 -1.56 10.62 -1.26
N GLY A 221 -0.91 9.68 -0.56
CA GLY A 221 -1.41 9.09 0.68
C GLY A 221 -1.65 10.14 1.77
N ALA A 222 -0.74 11.12 1.92
CA ALA A 222 -0.88 12.26 2.82
C ALA A 222 -2.11 13.11 2.49
N ILE A 223 -2.32 13.48 1.21
CA ILE A 223 -3.50 14.25 0.79
C ILE A 223 -4.80 13.51 1.11
N VAL A 224 -4.84 12.19 0.87
CA VAL A 224 -6.04 11.38 1.15
C VAL A 224 -6.27 11.20 2.65
N ALA A 225 -5.20 11.02 3.43
CA ALA A 225 -5.28 10.78 4.87
C ALA A 225 -5.47 12.07 5.70
N GLY A 226 -5.12 13.24 5.15
CA GLY A 226 -5.10 14.52 5.83
C GLY A 226 -6.46 15.19 5.97
N ASP A 227 -7.17 15.42 4.86
CA ASP A 227 -8.50 16.05 4.86
C ASP A 227 -9.44 15.42 3.83
N GLN A 228 -10.70 15.19 4.22
CA GLN A 228 -11.68 14.50 3.40
C GLN A 228 -12.04 15.26 2.11
N ARG A 229 -12.11 16.60 2.14
CA ARG A 229 -12.43 17.39 0.95
C ARG A 229 -11.29 17.31 -0.06
N ASN A 230 -10.05 17.43 0.41
CA ASN A 230 -8.87 17.29 -0.43
C ASN A 230 -8.77 15.89 -1.04
N ALA A 231 -9.04 14.86 -0.24
CA ALA A 231 -9.08 13.48 -0.70
C ALA A 231 -10.07 13.29 -1.86
N LEU A 232 -11.30 13.81 -1.75
CA LEU A 232 -12.31 13.69 -2.82
C LEU A 232 -11.95 14.45 -4.10
N LEU A 233 -11.14 15.51 -4.01
CA LEU A 233 -10.59 16.21 -5.17
C LEU A 233 -9.44 15.45 -5.81
N ALA A 234 -8.56 14.85 -4.99
CA ALA A 234 -7.43 14.06 -5.46
C ALA A 234 -7.85 12.72 -6.08
N ILE A 235 -8.86 12.05 -5.50
CA ILE A 235 -9.39 10.78 -5.98
C ILE A 235 -10.19 11.03 -7.26
N SER A 236 -9.51 10.85 -8.38
CA SER A 236 -10.05 10.99 -9.73
C SER A 236 -9.73 9.74 -10.58
N PRO A 237 -10.46 9.51 -11.69
CA PRO A 237 -10.17 8.39 -12.58
C PRO A 237 -8.70 8.34 -13.03
N ALA A 238 -8.10 9.49 -13.32
CA ALA A 238 -6.69 9.60 -13.74
C ALA A 238 -5.73 9.14 -12.64
N THR A 239 -5.94 9.56 -11.39
CA THR A 239 -5.09 9.13 -10.27
C THR A 239 -5.26 7.63 -9.96
N MET A 240 -6.48 7.10 -10.07
CA MET A 240 -6.73 5.67 -9.84
C MET A 240 -6.08 4.81 -10.92
N GLU A 241 -6.10 5.26 -12.17
CA GLU A 241 -5.39 4.59 -13.26
C GLU A 241 -3.88 4.54 -12.99
N VAL A 242 -3.28 5.63 -12.50
CA VAL A 242 -1.87 5.66 -12.11
C VAL A 242 -1.58 4.66 -10.99
N LEU A 243 -2.36 4.66 -9.91
CA LEU A 243 -2.15 3.71 -8.80
C LEU A 243 -2.29 2.26 -9.28
N MET A 244 -3.31 1.93 -10.07
CA MET A 244 -3.49 0.56 -10.58
C MET A 244 -2.35 0.15 -11.52
N ARG A 245 -1.83 1.07 -12.34
CA ARG A 245 -0.68 0.81 -13.22
C ARG A 245 0.59 0.56 -12.42
N VAL A 246 0.88 1.42 -11.43
CA VAL A 246 2.04 1.27 -10.54
C VAL A 246 1.97 -0.07 -9.78
N LEU A 247 0.78 -0.44 -9.29
CA LEU A 247 0.59 -1.72 -8.62
C LEU A 247 0.81 -2.90 -9.57
N ALA A 248 0.34 -2.80 -10.82
CA ALA A 248 0.57 -3.80 -11.85
C ALA A 248 2.03 -3.93 -12.28
N ASP A 249 2.83 -2.88 -12.13
CA ASP A 249 4.26 -2.93 -12.40
C ASP A 249 5.07 -3.44 -11.19
N GLY A 250 4.44 -3.56 -10.01
CA GLY A 250 5.09 -3.88 -8.74
C GLY A 250 5.77 -5.25 -8.65
N TYR A 251 5.44 -6.19 -9.54
CA TYR A 251 6.09 -7.51 -9.61
C TYR A 251 7.12 -7.62 -10.75
N MET A 252 7.19 -6.61 -11.62
CA MET A 252 8.17 -6.52 -12.70
C MET A 252 9.47 -6.00 -12.08
N GLY A 253 10.45 -6.88 -11.85
CA GLY A 253 11.73 -6.50 -11.24
C GLY A 253 12.41 -5.31 -11.91
N ASN A 254 13.24 -4.57 -11.16
CA ASN A 254 14.04 -3.49 -11.72
C ASN A 254 14.99 -4.05 -12.79
N THR A 255 14.98 -3.44 -13.96
CA THR A 255 15.89 -3.77 -15.07
C THR A 255 17.27 -3.11 -14.89
N SER A 256 17.80 -3.11 -13.66
CA SER A 256 19.19 -2.72 -13.39
C SER A 256 20.08 -3.95 -13.53
N SER A 257 20.81 -4.02 -14.65
CA SER A 257 21.54 -5.20 -15.11
C SER A 257 22.82 -5.55 -14.35
N ASP A 258 23.13 -4.96 -13.18
CA ASP A 258 24.47 -5.12 -12.57
C ASP A 258 24.51 -5.26 -11.04
N GLU A 259 23.40 -5.44 -10.35
CA GLU A 259 23.45 -5.82 -8.93
C GLU A 259 23.16 -7.31 -8.80
N THR A 260 24.11 -8.03 -8.21
CA THR A 260 23.91 -9.40 -7.72
C THR A 260 22.68 -9.39 -6.83
N GLU A 261 21.50 -9.69 -7.39
CA GLU A 261 20.25 -9.78 -6.64
C GLU A 261 20.46 -10.81 -5.54
N ASP A 262 20.67 -10.33 -4.31
CA ASP A 262 20.67 -11.16 -3.12
C ASP A 262 19.37 -11.98 -3.14
N TRP A 263 19.51 -13.30 -2.95
CA TRP A 263 18.39 -14.25 -2.89
C TRP A 263 17.33 -13.86 -1.83
N ASP A 264 17.68 -12.95 -0.90
CA ASP A 264 16.82 -12.39 0.14
C ASP A 264 16.01 -11.14 -0.30
N SER A 265 16.30 -10.52 -1.45
CA SER A 265 15.51 -9.39 -1.99
C SER A 265 14.26 -9.86 -2.77
N GLU A 266 13.61 -10.86 -2.20
CA GLU A 266 12.34 -11.47 -2.59
C GLU A 266 11.11 -10.64 -2.15
N ALA A 267 11.35 -9.47 -1.56
CA ALA A 267 10.34 -8.53 -1.08
C ALA A 267 9.60 -7.84 -2.25
N VAL A 268 8.29 -7.66 -2.09
CA VAL A 268 7.48 -6.84 -3.01
C VAL A 268 8.03 -5.42 -3.01
N SER A 269 8.00 -4.75 -4.17
CA SER A 269 8.57 -3.40 -4.28
C SER A 269 7.95 -2.46 -3.24
N PRO A 270 8.76 -1.61 -2.58
CA PRO A 270 8.25 -0.61 -1.62
C PRO A 270 7.14 0.26 -2.24
N MET A 271 7.26 0.56 -3.53
CA MET A 271 6.27 1.30 -4.30
C MET A 271 4.90 0.59 -4.34
N ALA A 272 4.86 -0.72 -4.53
CA ALA A 272 3.62 -1.48 -4.53
C ALA A 272 2.97 -1.50 -3.14
N LEU A 273 3.76 -1.65 -2.07
CA LEU A 273 3.25 -1.57 -0.69
C LEU A 273 2.67 -0.19 -0.36
N LEU A 274 3.34 0.89 -0.76
CA LEU A 274 2.84 2.26 -0.62
C LEU A 274 1.54 2.47 -1.42
N THR A 275 1.48 1.92 -2.63
CA THR A 275 0.29 2.00 -3.50
C THR A 275 -0.89 1.25 -2.88
N LEU A 276 -0.68 0.08 -2.29
CA LEU A 276 -1.69 -0.66 -1.54
C LEU A 276 -2.19 0.14 -0.33
N GLY A 277 -1.28 0.76 0.42
CA GLY A 277 -1.62 1.69 1.49
C GLY A 277 -2.49 2.85 0.99
N CYS A 278 -2.15 3.44 -0.16
CA CYS A 278 -2.95 4.51 -0.77
C CYS A 278 -4.35 4.01 -1.14
N LEU A 279 -4.47 2.84 -1.77
CA LEU A 279 -5.76 2.26 -2.16
C LEU A 279 -6.65 1.95 -0.95
N ARG A 280 -6.06 1.48 0.16
CA ARG A 280 -6.77 1.32 1.44
C ARG A 280 -7.37 2.66 1.89
N GLU A 281 -6.56 3.71 1.89
CA GLU A 281 -7.02 5.06 2.28
C GLU A 281 -8.12 5.60 1.36
N VAL A 282 -7.99 5.38 0.05
CA VAL A 282 -9.00 5.75 -0.93
C VAL A 282 -10.33 5.09 -0.61
N VAL A 283 -10.35 3.76 -0.40
CA VAL A 283 -11.59 3.02 -0.10
C VAL A 283 -12.21 3.51 1.21
N GLN A 284 -11.41 3.72 2.26
CA GLN A 284 -11.90 4.22 3.54
C GLN A 284 -12.44 5.65 3.45
N CYS A 285 -11.78 6.53 2.68
CA CYS A 285 -12.23 7.90 2.46
C CYS A 285 -13.53 7.96 1.65
N LEU A 286 -13.62 7.18 0.58
CA LEU A 286 -14.84 7.08 -0.23
C LEU A 286 -16.00 6.52 0.61
N LEU A 287 -15.75 5.54 1.48
CA LEU A 287 -16.78 4.99 2.35
C LEU A 287 -17.33 6.04 3.32
N ALA A 288 -16.47 6.91 3.84
CA ALA A 288 -16.85 7.99 4.75
C ALA A 288 -17.52 9.19 4.05
N SER A 289 -17.43 9.31 2.73
CA SER A 289 -18.06 10.40 1.97
C SER A 289 -19.46 10.04 1.48
N SER A 290 -20.26 11.05 1.14
CA SER A 290 -21.54 10.85 0.48
C SER A 290 -21.36 10.60 -1.01
N SER A 291 -22.26 9.81 -1.63
CA SER A 291 -22.12 9.40 -3.04
C SER A 291 -22.14 10.57 -4.03
N ASP A 292 -22.88 11.65 -3.73
CA ASP A 292 -22.97 12.86 -4.56
C ASP A 292 -21.66 13.66 -4.67
N GLN A 293 -20.73 13.46 -3.73
CA GLN A 293 -19.46 14.19 -3.69
C GLN A 293 -18.31 13.40 -4.36
N ARG A 294 -18.56 12.15 -4.76
CA ARG A 294 -17.52 11.25 -5.27
C ARG A 294 -17.33 11.42 -6.77
N GLN A 295 -16.08 11.53 -7.20
CA GLN A 295 -15.72 11.42 -8.62
C GLN A 295 -15.53 9.97 -9.05
N VAL A 296 -15.24 9.08 -8.10
CA VAL A 296 -14.95 7.66 -8.32
C VAL A 296 -15.73 6.84 -7.30
N GLU A 297 -16.41 5.81 -7.76
CA GLU A 297 -17.13 4.89 -6.89
C GLU A 297 -16.22 3.75 -6.38
N ILE A 298 -16.51 3.27 -5.17
CA ILE A 298 -15.75 2.18 -4.55
C ILE A 298 -15.78 0.92 -5.43
N VAL A 299 -16.91 0.64 -6.07
CA VAL A 299 -17.10 -0.52 -6.94
C VAL A 299 -16.10 -0.51 -8.10
N SER A 300 -15.87 0.63 -8.77
CA SER A 300 -14.94 0.68 -9.91
C SER A 300 -13.48 0.51 -9.48
N VAL A 301 -13.12 0.99 -8.29
CA VAL A 301 -11.80 0.73 -7.69
C VAL A 301 -11.63 -0.77 -7.42
N LEU A 302 -12.62 -1.41 -6.81
CA LEU A 302 -12.59 -2.84 -6.51
C LEU A 302 -12.57 -3.71 -7.77
N GLU A 303 -13.31 -3.33 -8.83
CA GLU A 303 -13.28 -4.04 -10.10
C GLU A 303 -11.87 -4.08 -10.70
N ASN A 304 -11.16 -2.94 -10.75
CA ASN A 304 -9.80 -2.88 -11.24
C ASN A 304 -8.81 -3.62 -10.32
N TYR A 305 -9.04 -3.54 -9.02
CA TYR A 305 -8.28 -4.27 -8.02
C TYR A 305 -8.39 -5.80 -8.20
N PHE A 306 -9.60 -6.33 -8.34
CA PHE A 306 -9.84 -7.75 -8.53
C PHE A 306 -9.42 -8.25 -9.91
N LYS A 307 -9.51 -7.40 -10.96
CA LYS A 307 -8.93 -7.68 -12.27
C LYS A 307 -7.42 -7.86 -12.19
N LEU A 308 -6.73 -6.99 -11.44
CA LEU A 308 -5.28 -7.13 -11.23
C LEU A 308 -4.95 -8.37 -10.40
N LEU A 309 -5.68 -8.60 -9.31
CA LEU A 309 -5.49 -9.76 -8.42
C LEU A 309 -5.59 -11.09 -9.19
N ASN A 310 -6.52 -11.17 -10.15
CA ASN A 310 -6.74 -12.35 -10.99
C ASN A 310 -6.09 -12.26 -12.38
N SER A 311 -5.21 -11.29 -12.63
CA SER A 311 -4.56 -11.14 -13.93
C SER A 311 -3.66 -12.34 -14.22
N ASP A 312 -3.58 -12.73 -15.51
CA ASP A 312 -2.56 -13.68 -15.97
C ASP A 312 -1.36 -12.87 -16.49
N PRO A 313 -0.23 -12.85 -15.76
CA PRO A 313 0.90 -12.00 -16.13
C PRO A 313 1.46 -12.35 -17.52
N ALA A 314 1.35 -13.60 -17.97
CA ALA A 314 1.79 -13.99 -19.31
C ALA A 314 0.98 -13.28 -20.42
N VAL A 315 -0.33 -13.09 -20.21
CA VAL A 315 -1.22 -12.37 -21.14
C VAL A 315 -0.96 -10.86 -21.10
N VAL A 316 -0.74 -10.31 -19.90
CA VAL A 316 -0.41 -8.88 -19.73
C VAL A 316 0.89 -8.52 -20.45
N ILE A 317 1.89 -9.40 -20.36
CA ILE A 317 3.21 -9.16 -20.94
C ILE A 317 3.19 -9.32 -22.46
N SER A 318 2.50 -10.34 -22.98
CA SER A 318 2.32 -10.50 -24.42
C SER A 318 1.53 -9.34 -25.05
N ALA A 319 0.51 -8.82 -24.37
CA ALA A 319 -0.20 -7.61 -24.78
C ALA A 319 0.72 -6.37 -24.78
N ARG A 320 1.53 -6.17 -23.74
CA ARG A 320 2.49 -5.06 -23.67
C ARG A 320 3.59 -5.16 -24.73
N GLN A 321 4.07 -6.37 -25.03
CA GLN A 321 5.02 -6.63 -26.12
C GLN A 321 4.46 -6.24 -27.49
N GLN A 322 3.17 -6.52 -27.75
CA GLN A 322 2.52 -6.14 -29.00
C GLN A 322 2.27 -4.61 -29.09
N GLN A 323 1.90 -3.95 -27.99
CA GLN A 323 1.71 -2.50 -27.95
C GLN A 323 3.02 -1.71 -28.11
N GLN A 324 4.12 -2.18 -27.50
CA GLN A 324 5.44 -1.54 -27.59
C GLN A 324 6.26 -1.96 -28.82
N GLN A 325 5.84 -2.92 -29.65
CA GLN A 325 6.48 -3.13 -30.95
C GLN A 325 6.20 -1.99 -31.96
N GLN A 326 5.20 -1.14 -31.70
CA GLN A 326 4.90 0.05 -32.52
C GLN A 326 5.62 1.33 -32.04
N ALA A 327 6.17 1.36 -30.83
CA ALA A 327 6.94 2.48 -30.27
C ALA A 327 8.36 1.99 -29.97
N LYS A 328 9.42 2.62 -30.49
CA LYS A 328 10.84 2.21 -30.32
C LYS A 328 11.34 2.25 -28.84
N GLY A 329 10.73 1.49 -27.93
CA GLY A 329 11.12 1.33 -26.53
C GLY A 329 11.70 -0.06 -26.27
N ARG A 330 12.48 -0.21 -25.19
CA ARG A 330 12.98 -1.52 -24.75
C ARG A 330 11.79 -2.40 -24.35
N VAL A 331 11.82 -3.66 -24.79
CA VAL A 331 10.81 -4.65 -24.39
C VAL A 331 10.95 -4.93 -22.88
N PRO A 332 9.88 -4.83 -22.07
CA PRO A 332 9.92 -5.26 -20.69
C PRO A 332 10.17 -6.76 -20.65
N SER A 333 11.36 -7.17 -20.20
CA SER A 333 11.68 -8.57 -19.89
C SER A 333 11.33 -8.83 -18.43
N LEU A 334 10.63 -9.94 -18.16
CA LEU A 334 10.43 -10.39 -16.79
C LEU A 334 11.78 -10.66 -16.14
N GLY A 335 11.95 -10.17 -14.92
CA GLY A 335 13.05 -10.61 -14.06
C GLY A 335 12.93 -12.12 -13.77
N ARG A 336 14.03 -12.75 -13.35
CA ARG A 336 13.97 -14.11 -12.82
C ARG A 336 13.06 -14.12 -11.58
N HIS A 337 12.22 -15.15 -11.42
CA HIS A 337 11.30 -15.32 -10.27
C HIS A 337 10.16 -14.30 -10.16
N TRP A 338 9.70 -13.73 -11.28
CA TRP A 338 8.52 -12.84 -11.27
C TRP A 338 7.27 -13.55 -10.72
N GLU A 339 7.14 -14.87 -10.89
CA GLU A 339 6.04 -15.66 -10.36
C GLU A 339 5.98 -15.56 -8.83
N CYS A 340 7.12 -15.70 -8.16
CA CYS A 340 7.25 -15.58 -6.71
C CYS A 340 6.85 -14.17 -6.25
N ARG A 341 7.32 -13.13 -6.94
CA ARG A 341 7.02 -11.73 -6.62
C ARG A 341 5.55 -11.40 -6.86
N PHE A 342 4.94 -11.95 -7.91
CA PHE A 342 3.52 -11.80 -8.21
C PHE A 342 2.64 -12.47 -7.14
N VAL A 343 2.96 -13.70 -6.73
CA VAL A 343 2.23 -14.38 -5.64
C VAL A 343 2.37 -13.60 -4.34
N ALA A 344 3.56 -13.06 -4.02
CA ALA A 344 3.74 -12.21 -2.85
C ALA A 344 2.90 -10.91 -2.95
N LEU A 345 2.84 -10.28 -4.11
CA LEU A 345 1.96 -9.13 -4.35
C LEU A 345 0.50 -9.49 -4.13
N GLN A 346 0.04 -10.64 -4.64
CA GLN A 346 -1.33 -11.13 -4.42
C GLN A 346 -1.63 -11.35 -2.92
N VAL A 347 -0.68 -11.90 -2.15
CA VAL A 347 -0.80 -12.03 -0.69
C VAL A 347 -0.96 -10.66 -0.03
N HIS A 348 -0.12 -9.69 -0.36
CA HIS A 348 -0.23 -8.34 0.17
C HIS A 348 -1.52 -7.64 -0.26
N MET A 349 -2.02 -7.91 -1.46
CA MET A 349 -3.33 -7.41 -1.90
C MET A 349 -4.46 -7.99 -1.02
N LEU A 350 -4.44 -9.28 -0.73
CA LEU A 350 -5.41 -9.92 0.15
C LEU A 350 -5.33 -9.38 1.58
N ASP A 351 -4.13 -9.12 2.10
CA ASP A 351 -3.96 -8.47 3.40
C ASP A 351 -4.47 -7.02 3.39
N THR A 352 -4.30 -6.30 2.28
CA THR A 352 -4.86 -4.94 2.12
C THR A 352 -6.39 -4.96 2.15
N ILE A 353 -7.05 -5.96 1.55
CA ILE A 353 -8.51 -6.14 1.68
C ILE A 353 -8.89 -6.22 3.16
N ARG A 354 -8.12 -6.96 3.96
CA ARG A 354 -8.38 -7.08 5.40
C ARG A 354 -8.27 -5.74 6.11
N ASP A 355 -7.26 -4.95 5.77
CA ASP A 355 -7.07 -3.61 6.31
C ASP A 355 -8.15 -2.61 5.86
N MET A 356 -8.71 -2.76 4.65
CA MET A 356 -9.86 -1.94 4.20
C MET A 356 -11.06 -2.08 5.13
N PHE A 357 -11.26 -3.28 5.72
CA PHE A 357 -12.33 -3.57 6.67
C PHE A 357 -12.07 -3.05 8.10
N LEU A 358 -10.93 -2.41 8.36
CA LEU A 358 -10.68 -1.61 9.57
C LEU A 358 -11.29 -0.21 9.41
N CYS A 359 -12.58 -0.18 9.08
CA CYS A 359 -13.33 1.04 8.78
C CYS A 359 -14.47 1.25 9.79
N SER A 360 -15.07 2.46 9.76
CA SER A 360 -16.19 2.81 10.62
C SER A 360 -17.49 2.07 10.27
N ASP A 361 -17.77 1.87 8.98
CA ASP A 361 -19.00 1.24 8.49
C ASP A 361 -18.71 -0.07 7.74
N ARG A 362 -18.38 -1.09 8.53
CA ARG A 362 -18.10 -2.44 8.01
C ARG A 362 -19.28 -3.03 7.22
N PRO A 363 -20.55 -2.96 7.69
CA PRO A 363 -21.68 -3.54 6.96
C PRO A 363 -21.87 -2.97 5.55
N VAL A 364 -21.72 -1.65 5.37
CA VAL A 364 -21.81 -1.04 4.03
C VAL A 364 -20.68 -1.51 3.13
N LEU A 365 -19.44 -1.55 3.64
CA LEU A 365 -18.32 -2.07 2.87
C LEU A 365 -18.50 -3.55 2.50
N GLN A 366 -19.03 -4.37 3.41
CA GLN A 366 -19.36 -5.77 3.14
C GLN A 366 -20.36 -5.87 1.97
N ALA A 367 -21.43 -5.07 1.97
CA ALA A 367 -22.40 -5.07 0.88
C ALA A 367 -21.78 -4.68 -0.47
N ILE A 368 -20.87 -3.71 -0.50
CA ILE A 368 -20.14 -3.31 -1.72
C ILE A 368 -19.23 -4.45 -2.23
N PHE A 369 -18.52 -5.13 -1.33
CA PHE A 369 -17.70 -6.30 -1.68
C PHE A 369 -18.55 -7.45 -2.23
N LEU A 370 -19.73 -7.71 -1.64
CA LEU A 370 -20.66 -8.73 -2.15
C LEU A 370 -21.20 -8.37 -3.54
N ASN A 371 -21.51 -7.10 -3.79
CA ASN A 371 -21.99 -6.62 -5.09
C ASN A 371 -20.90 -6.64 -6.18
N SER A 372 -19.63 -6.57 -5.80
CA SER A 372 -18.48 -6.66 -6.71
C SER A 372 -18.01 -8.10 -6.95
N ASN A 373 -18.82 -9.11 -6.60
CA ASN A 373 -18.52 -10.53 -6.80
C ASN A 373 -17.18 -10.96 -6.16
N CYS A 374 -16.89 -10.42 -4.97
CA CYS A 374 -15.61 -10.67 -4.31
C CYS A 374 -15.36 -12.16 -4.06
N PHE A 375 -16.38 -12.96 -3.76
CA PHE A 375 -16.23 -14.39 -3.50
C PHE A 375 -15.79 -15.15 -4.75
N GLU A 376 -16.42 -14.85 -5.89
CA GLU A 376 -16.08 -15.41 -7.20
C GLU A 376 -14.63 -15.06 -7.58
N HIS A 377 -14.19 -13.83 -7.28
CA HIS A 377 -12.80 -13.41 -7.48
C HIS A 377 -11.80 -14.12 -6.58
N LEU A 378 -12.13 -14.34 -5.30
CA LEU A 378 -11.26 -15.03 -4.34
C LEU A 378 -11.16 -16.53 -4.63
N ILE A 379 -12.25 -17.18 -5.05
CA ILE A 379 -12.23 -18.60 -5.45
C ILE A 379 -11.46 -18.78 -6.77
N ARG A 380 -11.67 -17.88 -7.74
CA ARG A 380 -10.91 -17.90 -8.99
C ARG A 380 -9.41 -17.73 -8.75
N LEU A 381 -9.01 -16.91 -7.78
CA LEU A 381 -7.61 -16.74 -7.40
C LEU A 381 -6.99 -18.07 -6.95
N LEU A 382 -7.69 -18.83 -6.09
CA LEU A 382 -7.24 -20.17 -5.68
C LEU A 382 -7.12 -21.10 -6.89
N GLN A 383 -8.11 -21.14 -7.77
CA GLN A 383 -8.07 -21.96 -8.98
C GLN A 383 -6.90 -21.59 -9.91
N ASN A 384 -6.62 -20.29 -10.07
CA ASN A 384 -5.52 -19.78 -10.88
C ASN A 384 -4.16 -20.13 -10.28
N SER A 385 -4.03 -20.16 -8.95
CA SER A 385 -2.77 -20.53 -8.27
C SER A 385 -2.27 -21.93 -8.68
N LYS A 386 -3.18 -22.85 -9.01
CA LYS A 386 -2.86 -24.16 -9.58
C LYS A 386 -2.21 -24.08 -10.96
N LEU A 387 -2.68 -23.18 -11.82
CA LEU A 387 -2.12 -22.98 -13.15
C LEU A 387 -0.72 -22.38 -13.08
N VAL A 388 -0.50 -21.45 -12.15
CA VAL A 388 0.84 -20.89 -11.89
C VAL A 388 1.78 -21.98 -11.37
N ASN A 389 1.31 -22.82 -10.44
CA ASN A 389 2.08 -23.97 -9.96
C ASN A 389 2.48 -24.94 -11.09
N ALA A 390 1.52 -25.29 -11.95
CA ALA A 390 1.78 -26.15 -13.09
C ALA A 390 2.87 -25.56 -14.02
N ARG A 391 2.82 -24.26 -14.31
CA ARG A 391 3.81 -23.56 -15.15
C ARG A 391 5.23 -23.60 -14.55
N CYS A 392 5.36 -23.37 -13.24
CA CYS A 392 6.65 -23.47 -12.55
C CYS A 392 7.21 -24.89 -12.62
N THR A 393 6.38 -25.91 -12.32
CA THR A 393 6.82 -27.31 -12.36
C THR A 393 7.20 -27.81 -13.77
N THR A 394 6.65 -27.22 -14.83
CA THR A 394 7.03 -27.53 -16.23
C THR A 394 8.32 -26.82 -16.65
N ALA A 395 8.51 -25.56 -16.26
CA ALA A 395 9.74 -24.82 -16.55
C ALA A 395 10.96 -25.50 -15.90
N ASP A 396 10.81 -26.05 -14.69
CA ASP A 396 11.86 -26.82 -14.01
C ASP A 396 12.20 -28.15 -14.68
N LYS A 397 11.29 -28.73 -15.48
CA LYS A 397 11.54 -29.98 -16.22
C LYS A 397 12.35 -29.73 -17.49
N ASP A 398 12.06 -28.65 -18.21
CA ASP A 398 12.81 -28.27 -19.42
C ASP A 398 14.22 -27.77 -19.08
N GLN A 399 14.43 -27.20 -17.89
CA GLN A 399 15.74 -26.77 -17.40
C GLN A 399 16.61 -27.93 -16.86
N LYS A 400 16.00 -29.05 -16.43
CA LYS A 400 16.72 -30.23 -15.91
C LYS A 400 17.53 -30.99 -16.96
N ASP A 401 17.27 -30.76 -18.26
CA ASP A 401 18.04 -31.34 -19.35
C ASP A 401 19.31 -30.53 -19.71
N ILE A 402 19.50 -29.34 -19.12
CA ILE A 402 20.67 -28.49 -19.35
C ILE A 402 21.26 -28.06 -18.00
N THR A 403 22.30 -28.76 -17.55
CA THR A 403 23.27 -28.46 -16.46
C THR A 403 22.98 -28.94 -15.01
N ASN A 404 24.05 -29.47 -14.41
CA ASN A 404 24.18 -29.90 -13.01
C ASN A 404 23.96 -28.73 -12.03
N ASN A 405 22.75 -28.56 -11.51
CA ASN A 405 22.44 -27.77 -10.30
C ASN A 405 21.30 -28.42 -9.50
N ARG A 406 21.49 -29.70 -9.11
CA ARG A 406 20.48 -30.51 -8.40
C ARG A 406 20.16 -30.07 -6.97
N LEU A 407 21.04 -29.30 -6.31
CA LEU A 407 20.82 -28.84 -4.93
C LEU A 407 20.09 -27.49 -4.83
N GLN A 408 20.10 -26.68 -5.90
CA GLN A 408 19.40 -25.38 -5.92
C GLN A 408 17.92 -25.53 -6.29
N THR A 409 17.60 -26.47 -7.19
CA THR A 409 16.23 -26.68 -7.69
C THR A 409 15.25 -27.28 -6.67
N GLU A 410 15.73 -27.97 -5.62
CA GLU A 410 14.86 -28.51 -4.56
C GLU A 410 14.41 -27.42 -3.56
N GLY A 411 15.25 -26.41 -3.32
CA GLY A 411 14.92 -25.26 -2.48
C GLY A 411 13.86 -24.36 -3.12
N ASP A 412 14.01 -24.05 -4.40
CA ASP A 412 13.12 -23.15 -5.16
C ASP A 412 11.68 -23.67 -5.24
N ALA A 413 11.50 -24.97 -5.49
CA ALA A 413 10.19 -25.61 -5.52
C ALA A 413 9.49 -25.62 -4.14
N GLN A 414 10.26 -25.80 -3.06
CA GLN A 414 9.73 -25.80 -1.70
C GLN A 414 9.34 -24.38 -1.23
N VAL A 415 10.13 -23.36 -1.57
CA VAL A 415 9.81 -21.94 -1.30
C VAL A 415 8.57 -21.51 -2.08
N PHE A 416 8.47 -21.88 -3.36
CA PHE A 416 7.31 -21.57 -4.18
C PHE A 416 6.02 -22.22 -3.66
N GLN A 417 6.09 -23.50 -3.26
CA GLN A 417 4.96 -24.19 -2.62
C GLN A 417 4.56 -23.50 -1.30
N GLY A 418 5.52 -23.07 -0.47
CA GLY A 418 5.24 -22.29 0.74
C GLY A 418 4.54 -20.95 0.47
N ARG A 419 4.82 -20.30 -0.68
CA ARG A 419 4.13 -19.07 -1.10
C ARG A 419 2.71 -19.34 -1.59
N LEU A 420 2.47 -20.43 -2.31
CA LEU A 420 1.11 -20.84 -2.69
C LEU A 420 0.26 -21.19 -1.46
N ASP A 421 0.85 -21.85 -0.47
CA ASP A 421 0.19 -22.10 0.81
C ASP A 421 -0.15 -20.78 1.53
N SER A 422 0.77 -19.81 1.50
CA SER A 422 0.55 -18.47 2.05
C SER A 422 -0.57 -17.72 1.32
N LEU A 423 -0.68 -17.89 0.00
CA LEU A 423 -1.77 -17.35 -0.81
C LEU A 423 -3.12 -17.98 -0.45
N ALA A 424 -3.17 -19.31 -0.26
CA ALA A 424 -4.37 -20.00 0.18
C ALA A 424 -4.81 -19.50 1.57
N VAL A 425 -3.88 -19.43 2.52
CA VAL A 425 -4.09 -18.88 3.88
C VAL A 425 -4.62 -17.45 3.82
N ALA A 426 -3.99 -16.57 3.03
CA ALA A 426 -4.42 -15.18 2.88
C ALA A 426 -5.82 -15.07 2.26
N THR A 427 -6.16 -15.96 1.32
CA THR A 427 -7.48 -15.99 0.68
C THR A 427 -8.56 -16.41 1.67
N ILE A 428 -8.31 -17.45 2.49
CA ILE A 428 -9.21 -17.87 3.57
C ILE A 428 -9.38 -16.75 4.61
N LYS A 429 -8.32 -16.02 4.94
CA LYS A 429 -8.41 -14.84 5.82
C LYS A 429 -9.24 -13.71 5.21
N ALA A 430 -9.10 -13.45 3.92
CA ALA A 430 -9.90 -12.45 3.20
C ALA A 430 -11.39 -12.85 3.18
N LEU A 431 -11.70 -14.10 2.85
CA LEU A 431 -13.06 -14.66 2.91
C LEU A 431 -13.66 -14.54 4.33
N THR A 432 -12.89 -14.91 5.35
CA THR A 432 -13.29 -14.79 6.76
C THR A 432 -13.59 -13.34 7.12
N THR A 433 -12.78 -12.40 6.63
CA THR A 433 -12.95 -10.98 6.89
C THR A 433 -14.23 -10.45 6.26
N VAL A 434 -14.50 -10.77 4.99
CA VAL A 434 -15.74 -10.37 4.31
C VAL A 434 -16.97 -10.93 5.05
N MET A 435 -16.90 -12.17 5.54
CA MET A 435 -18.01 -12.83 6.24
C MET A 435 -18.14 -12.48 7.73
N HIS A 436 -17.11 -11.90 8.35
CA HIS A 436 -17.03 -11.67 9.79
C HIS A 436 -18.26 -10.93 10.33
N LYS A 437 -18.93 -11.54 11.32
CA LYS A 437 -20.15 -11.07 11.98
C LYS A 437 -21.29 -10.71 11.02
N SER A 438 -21.30 -11.25 9.80
CA SER A 438 -22.32 -11.00 8.79
C SER A 438 -23.01 -12.30 8.37
N PRO A 439 -24.19 -12.62 8.95
CA PRO A 439 -24.98 -13.78 8.53
C PRO A 439 -25.36 -13.72 7.04
N ALA A 440 -25.72 -12.54 6.54
CA ALA A 440 -26.06 -12.34 5.13
C ALA A 440 -24.90 -12.70 4.19
N ALA A 441 -23.67 -12.29 4.52
CA ALA A 441 -22.50 -12.62 3.70
C ALA A 441 -22.23 -14.14 3.66
N LYS A 442 -22.46 -14.86 4.77
CA LYS A 442 -22.32 -16.32 4.82
C LYS A 442 -23.36 -17.04 3.98
N GLU A 443 -24.61 -16.59 4.01
CA GLU A 443 -25.66 -17.17 3.17
C GLU A 443 -25.39 -16.89 1.69
N VAL A 444 -24.98 -15.67 1.34
CA VAL A 444 -24.56 -15.35 -0.04
C VAL A 444 -23.39 -16.23 -0.48
N PHE A 445 -22.38 -16.45 0.38
CA PHE A 445 -21.28 -17.36 0.07
C PHE A 445 -21.78 -18.79 -0.16
N LYS A 446 -22.68 -19.27 0.71
CA LYS A 446 -23.27 -20.61 0.64
C LYS A 446 -24.09 -20.81 -0.63
N GLU A 447 -24.87 -19.82 -1.05
CA GLU A 447 -25.72 -19.89 -2.24
C GLU A 447 -24.94 -19.72 -3.55
N ARG A 448 -23.98 -18.79 -3.61
CA ARG A 448 -23.26 -18.47 -4.86
C ARG A 448 -22.06 -19.36 -5.12
N ILE A 449 -21.33 -19.74 -4.07
CA ILE A 449 -20.12 -20.56 -4.16
C ILE A 449 -20.37 -21.95 -3.56
N GLY A 450 -20.78 -21.98 -2.29
CA GLY A 450 -20.94 -23.21 -1.52
C GLY A 450 -19.62 -23.74 -0.93
N TYR A 451 -19.68 -24.22 0.31
CA TYR A 451 -18.51 -24.77 1.01
C TYR A 451 -17.97 -26.05 0.38
N ASN A 452 -18.84 -26.85 -0.27
CA ASN A 452 -18.40 -28.04 -1.00
C ASN A 452 -17.50 -27.67 -2.19
N HIS A 453 -17.83 -26.60 -2.93
CA HIS A 453 -16.98 -26.14 -4.02
C HIS A 453 -15.65 -25.57 -3.51
N LEU A 454 -15.68 -24.80 -2.41
CA LEU A 454 -14.45 -24.36 -1.74
C LEU A 454 -13.56 -25.56 -1.38
N TYR A 455 -14.14 -26.63 -0.84
CA TYR A 455 -13.41 -27.86 -0.49
C TYR A 455 -12.77 -28.54 -1.71
N GLU A 456 -13.50 -28.69 -2.81
CA GLU A 456 -12.97 -29.23 -4.07
C GLU A 456 -11.78 -28.41 -4.58
N VAL A 457 -11.90 -27.08 -4.54
CA VAL A 457 -10.81 -26.18 -4.93
C VAL A 457 -9.61 -26.35 -4.00
N LEU A 458 -9.81 -26.39 -2.69
CA LEU A 458 -8.72 -26.52 -1.71
C LEU A 458 -7.96 -27.86 -1.82
N ILE A 459 -8.65 -28.99 -2.00
CA ILE A 459 -7.98 -30.28 -2.24
C ILE A 459 -7.16 -30.25 -3.53
N SER A 460 -7.61 -29.50 -4.54
CA SER A 460 -6.92 -29.41 -5.81
C SER A 460 -5.57 -28.67 -5.75
N LEU A 461 -5.26 -27.99 -4.62
CA LEU A 461 -4.03 -27.23 -4.38
C LEU A 461 -2.88 -28.03 -3.77
N ASN A 462 -3.02 -29.37 -3.66
CA ASN A 462 -2.14 -30.32 -2.96
C ASN A 462 -2.46 -30.44 -1.45
N GLN A 463 -1.59 -31.12 -0.70
CA GLN A 463 -1.74 -31.35 0.74
C GLN A 463 -1.75 -30.01 1.51
N PRO A 464 -2.70 -29.81 2.44
CA PRO A 464 -2.83 -28.54 3.13
C PRO A 464 -1.71 -28.32 4.15
N SER A 465 -1.24 -27.08 4.25
CA SER A 465 -0.34 -26.70 5.34
C SER A 465 -1.08 -26.63 6.68
N ARG A 466 -0.33 -26.78 7.77
CA ARG A 466 -0.87 -26.59 9.14
C ARG A 466 -1.46 -25.19 9.34
N HIS A 467 -0.93 -24.18 8.64
CA HIS A 467 -1.45 -22.81 8.69
C HIS A 467 -2.82 -22.71 8.04
N LEU A 468 -3.03 -23.36 6.90
CA LEU A 468 -4.33 -23.39 6.22
C LEU A 468 -5.40 -24.04 7.09
N LEU A 469 -5.08 -25.18 7.71
CA LEU A 469 -5.98 -25.87 8.63
C LEU A 469 -6.36 -25.00 9.83
N LYS A 470 -5.40 -24.29 10.42
CA LYS A 470 -5.65 -23.31 11.49
C LYS A 470 -6.56 -22.17 11.03
N GLU A 471 -6.37 -21.63 9.83
CA GLU A 471 -7.22 -20.56 9.33
C GLU A 471 -8.65 -21.03 9.02
N LEU A 472 -8.85 -22.28 8.59
CA LEU A 472 -10.20 -22.86 8.48
C LEU A 472 -10.89 -22.98 9.85
N MET A 473 -10.13 -23.33 10.90
CA MET A 473 -10.64 -23.30 12.27
C MET A 473 -10.93 -21.86 12.74
N ASN A 474 -10.08 -20.90 12.39
CA ASN A 474 -10.32 -19.48 12.68
C ASN A 474 -11.56 -18.96 11.95
N MET A 475 -11.79 -19.38 10.70
CA MET A 475 -13.01 -19.05 9.93
C MET A 475 -14.27 -19.55 10.65
N ALA A 476 -14.19 -20.71 11.31
CA ALA A 476 -15.33 -21.26 12.04
C ALA A 476 -15.69 -20.47 13.30
N VAL A 477 -14.68 -19.96 14.00
CA VAL A 477 -14.84 -19.19 15.26
C VAL A 477 -14.99 -17.69 14.98
N GLU A 478 -14.55 -17.22 13.82
CA GLU A 478 -14.38 -15.80 13.44
C GLU A 478 -13.39 -15.05 14.34
N GLY A 479 -12.30 -15.72 14.68
CA GLY A 479 -11.22 -15.21 15.51
C GLY A 479 -10.19 -16.30 15.73
N GLU A 480 -9.35 -16.18 16.76
CA GLU A 480 -8.41 -17.24 17.08
C GLU A 480 -9.14 -18.50 17.57
N HIS A 481 -8.90 -19.65 16.92
CA HIS A 481 -9.48 -20.95 17.26
C HIS A 481 -9.20 -21.39 18.71
N THR A 482 -8.11 -20.94 19.31
CA THR A 482 -7.77 -21.14 20.74
C THR A 482 -8.77 -20.48 21.69
N SER A 483 -9.42 -19.41 21.24
CA SER A 483 -10.34 -18.56 22.03
C SER A 483 -11.82 -18.94 21.85
N VAL A 484 -12.10 -20.14 21.31
CA VAL A 484 -13.47 -20.63 21.08
C VAL A 484 -14.34 -20.66 22.35
N GLY A 485 -13.75 -20.77 23.54
CA GLY A 485 -14.49 -20.73 24.80
C GLY A 485 -15.18 -19.39 25.07
N LEU A 486 -14.61 -18.31 24.54
CA LEU A 486 -15.15 -16.96 24.64
C LEU A 486 -15.98 -16.58 23.42
N LEU A 487 -15.52 -16.97 22.23
CA LEU A 487 -16.11 -16.55 20.95
C LEU A 487 -17.27 -17.44 20.48
N GLY A 488 -17.24 -18.74 20.81
CA GLY A 488 -18.17 -19.73 20.29
C GLY A 488 -17.90 -20.12 18.82
N ILE A 489 -18.79 -20.93 18.25
CA ILE A 489 -18.76 -21.30 16.82
C ILE A 489 -19.75 -20.41 16.06
N SER A 490 -19.24 -19.57 15.18
CA SER A 490 -20.01 -18.61 14.39
C SER A 490 -20.30 -19.11 12.97
N ASN A 491 -19.49 -20.05 12.47
CA ASN A 491 -19.63 -20.69 11.18
C ASN A 491 -19.22 -22.16 11.29
N VAL A 492 -20.15 -23.10 11.20
CA VAL A 492 -19.85 -24.52 11.41
C VAL A 492 -19.31 -25.22 10.16
N GLU A 493 -19.58 -24.66 8.98
CA GLU A 493 -19.27 -25.29 7.69
C GLU A 493 -17.76 -25.58 7.49
N PRO A 494 -16.81 -24.69 7.86
CA PRO A 494 -15.38 -25.02 7.78
C PRO A 494 -14.99 -26.25 8.62
N LEU A 495 -15.65 -26.49 9.75
CA LEU A 495 -15.40 -27.69 10.57
C LEU A 495 -15.90 -28.95 9.86
N LEU A 496 -17.03 -28.87 9.16
CA LEU A 496 -17.55 -29.98 8.36
C LEU A 496 -16.60 -30.33 7.20
N LEU A 497 -15.99 -29.31 6.58
CA LEU A 497 -14.96 -29.51 5.55
C LEU A 497 -13.74 -30.21 6.12
N LEU A 498 -13.25 -29.78 7.29
CA LEU A 498 -12.11 -30.40 7.95
C LEU A 498 -12.37 -31.86 8.32
N VAL A 499 -13.57 -32.21 8.80
CA VAL A 499 -13.97 -33.61 9.06
C VAL A 499 -13.93 -34.43 7.78
N GLN A 500 -14.45 -33.87 6.68
CA GLN A 500 -14.43 -34.52 5.37
C GLN A 500 -13.00 -34.69 4.82
N TRP A 501 -12.09 -33.75 5.13
CA TRP A 501 -10.70 -33.78 4.66
C TRP A 501 -9.83 -34.79 5.40
N LEU A 502 -10.15 -35.15 6.65
CA LEU A 502 -9.31 -36.04 7.48
C LEU A 502 -8.79 -37.30 6.76
N PRO A 503 -9.62 -38.09 6.05
CA PRO A 503 -9.15 -39.31 5.37
C PRO A 503 -8.32 -39.06 4.11
N GLU A 504 -8.26 -37.81 3.61
CA GLU A 504 -7.50 -37.43 2.42
C GLU A 504 -6.17 -36.72 2.77
N LEU A 505 -5.87 -36.55 4.07
CA LEU A 505 -4.58 -36.00 4.52
C LEU A 505 -3.51 -37.09 4.49
N ASP A 506 -2.41 -36.86 3.77
CA ASP A 506 -1.32 -37.85 3.67
C ASP A 506 -0.46 -37.89 4.94
N SER A 507 -0.38 -36.78 5.68
CA SER A 507 0.45 -36.66 6.87
C SER A 507 -0.31 -37.08 8.14
N PRO A 508 0.19 -38.10 8.90
CA PRO A 508 -0.45 -38.51 10.15
C PRO A 508 -0.40 -37.40 11.21
N GLU A 509 0.63 -36.55 11.21
CA GLU A 509 0.72 -35.41 12.12
C GLU A 509 -0.39 -34.39 11.86
N LEU A 510 -0.71 -34.12 10.59
CA LEU A 510 -1.79 -33.21 10.22
C LEU A 510 -3.16 -33.81 10.53
N GLN A 511 -3.34 -35.12 10.35
CA GLN A 511 -4.55 -35.82 10.76
C GLN A 511 -4.79 -35.69 12.27
N LEU A 512 -3.77 -36.04 13.08
CA LEU A 512 -3.85 -35.94 14.54
C LEU A 512 -4.10 -34.50 15.00
N PHE A 513 -3.37 -33.54 14.43
CA PHE A 513 -3.57 -32.12 14.73
C PHE A 513 -5.01 -31.67 14.44
N THR A 514 -5.54 -32.04 13.28
CA THR A 514 -6.88 -31.64 12.85
C THR A 514 -7.96 -32.31 13.70
N ALA A 515 -7.85 -33.61 13.96
CA ALA A 515 -8.78 -34.36 14.80
C ALA A 515 -8.82 -33.85 16.24
N ASP A 516 -7.66 -33.56 16.83
CA ASP A 516 -7.58 -33.00 18.18
C ASP A 516 -8.29 -31.65 18.29
N TRP A 517 -8.11 -30.77 17.30
CA TRP A 517 -8.79 -29.48 17.27
C TRP A 517 -10.28 -29.61 16.98
N LEU A 518 -10.69 -30.48 16.06
CA LEU A 518 -12.11 -30.75 15.81
C LEU A 518 -12.81 -31.25 17.07
N ARG A 519 -12.18 -32.15 17.82
CA ARG A 519 -12.67 -32.61 19.13
C ARG A 519 -12.77 -31.45 20.12
N ARG A 520 -11.72 -30.63 20.26
CA ARG A 520 -11.72 -29.48 21.19
C ARG A 520 -12.81 -28.46 20.85
N LEU A 521 -12.91 -28.06 19.58
CA LEU A 521 -13.86 -27.04 19.12
C LEU A 521 -15.31 -27.53 19.25
N SER A 522 -15.59 -28.76 18.80
CA SER A 522 -16.95 -29.31 18.85
C SER A 522 -17.40 -29.66 20.27
N CYS A 523 -16.52 -30.17 21.13
CA CYS A 523 -16.87 -30.70 22.45
C CYS A 523 -16.58 -29.78 23.64
N LEU A 524 -16.15 -28.53 23.42
CA LEU A 524 -15.74 -27.63 24.51
C LEU A 524 -16.83 -27.39 25.56
N ASN A 525 -18.05 -27.05 25.12
CA ASN A 525 -19.17 -26.76 26.02
C ASN A 525 -20.51 -27.23 25.41
N ARG A 526 -21.62 -27.01 26.11
CA ARG A 526 -22.96 -27.43 25.62
C ARG A 526 -23.36 -26.69 24.34
N GLN A 527 -22.99 -25.42 24.21
CA GLN A 527 -23.35 -24.59 23.06
C GLN A 527 -22.63 -25.03 21.79
N THR A 528 -21.31 -25.20 21.84
CA THR A 528 -20.52 -25.68 20.69
C THR A 528 -20.99 -27.05 20.23
N ARG A 529 -21.28 -27.96 21.16
CA ARG A 529 -21.84 -29.29 20.86
C ARG A 529 -23.18 -29.20 20.15
N ALA A 530 -24.09 -28.36 20.66
CA ALA A 530 -25.40 -28.18 20.05
C ALA A 530 -25.28 -27.64 18.61
N THR A 531 -24.41 -26.65 18.38
CA THR A 531 -24.15 -26.11 17.03
C THR A 531 -23.63 -27.19 16.08
N CYS A 532 -22.63 -27.98 16.48
CA CYS A 532 -22.08 -29.05 15.66
C CYS A 532 -23.09 -30.17 15.37
N VAL A 533 -23.88 -30.58 16.36
CA VAL A 533 -24.91 -31.62 16.19
C VAL A 533 -26.01 -31.15 15.24
N ASN A 534 -26.50 -29.91 15.40
CA ASN A 534 -27.52 -29.33 14.51
C ASN A 534 -27.03 -29.21 13.07
N ALA A 535 -25.73 -29.05 12.87
CA ALA A 535 -25.09 -29.02 11.55
C ALA A 535 -24.80 -30.41 10.95
N ALA A 536 -25.31 -31.49 11.58
CA ALA A 536 -25.07 -32.87 11.18
C ALA A 536 -23.58 -33.28 11.13
N MET A 537 -22.74 -32.67 11.97
CA MET A 537 -21.30 -33.00 12.03
C MET A 537 -21.04 -34.46 12.39
N VAL A 538 -21.92 -35.06 13.21
CA VAL A 538 -21.84 -36.48 13.58
C VAL A 538 -21.96 -37.38 12.35
N MET A 539 -22.88 -37.07 11.43
CA MET A 539 -23.04 -37.85 10.20
C MET A 539 -21.81 -37.73 9.30
N ARG A 540 -21.23 -36.53 9.18
CA ARG A 540 -19.98 -36.33 8.43
C ARG A 540 -18.81 -37.09 9.04
N ALA A 541 -18.72 -37.16 10.38
CA ALA A 541 -17.70 -37.92 11.08
C ALA A 541 -17.85 -39.43 10.84
N LEU A 542 -19.08 -39.96 10.87
CA LEU A 542 -19.34 -41.36 10.55
C LEU A 542 -18.90 -41.71 9.12
N VAL A 543 -19.21 -40.86 8.14
CA VAL A 543 -18.76 -41.04 6.75
C VAL A 543 -17.23 -41.01 6.64
N ALA A 544 -16.54 -40.15 7.39
CA ALA A 544 -15.08 -40.14 7.42
C ALA A 544 -14.51 -41.44 8.02
N LEU A 545 -15.15 -41.98 9.07
CA LEU A 545 -14.76 -43.24 9.72
C LEU A 545 -15.02 -44.47 8.85
N GLU A 546 -15.94 -44.43 7.88
CA GLU A 546 -16.07 -45.51 6.89
C GLU A 546 -14.75 -45.71 6.11
N ARG A 547 -13.95 -44.65 5.97
CA ARG A 547 -12.59 -44.67 5.37
C ARG A 547 -11.48 -44.81 6.42
N HIS A 548 -11.73 -45.47 7.55
CA HIS A 548 -10.77 -45.64 8.65
C HIS A 548 -9.41 -46.21 8.24
N GLU A 549 -9.33 -47.00 7.15
CA GLU A 549 -8.05 -47.50 6.63
C GLU A 549 -7.08 -46.38 6.21
N ARG A 550 -7.59 -45.19 5.86
CA ARG A 550 -6.80 -44.00 5.53
C ARG A 550 -6.52 -43.08 6.72
N LEU A 551 -7.09 -43.39 7.89
CA LEU A 551 -6.89 -42.62 9.10
C LEU A 551 -5.80 -43.26 9.96
N HIS A 552 -4.95 -42.42 10.53
CA HIS A 552 -4.07 -42.83 11.60
C HIS A 552 -4.91 -43.38 12.76
N ARG A 553 -4.46 -44.48 13.38
CA ARG A 553 -5.23 -45.16 14.43
C ARG A 553 -5.70 -44.22 15.55
N ALA A 554 -4.82 -43.39 16.09
CA ALA A 554 -5.15 -42.42 17.13
C ALA A 554 -5.98 -41.20 16.64
N CYS A 555 -6.17 -41.04 15.33
CA CYS A 555 -7.10 -40.08 14.75
C CYS A 555 -8.52 -40.69 14.63
N ALA A 556 -8.61 -42.00 14.40
CA ALA A 556 -9.87 -42.73 14.31
C ALA A 556 -10.47 -43.04 15.71
N GLU A 557 -9.58 -43.32 16.68
CA GLU A 557 -9.90 -43.42 18.13
C GLU A 557 -10.28 -42.05 18.71
#